data_AF-A0A952B768-F1
#
_entry.id   AF-A0A952B768-F1
#
_cell.length_a   1.000
_cell.length_b   1.000
_cell.length_c   1.000
_cell.angle_alpha   90.00
_cell.angle_beta   90.00
_cell.angle_gamma   90.00
#
_symmetry.space_group_name_H-M   'P 1'
#
loop_
_entity.id
_entity.type
_entity.pdbx_description
1 polymer ?
#
loop_
_entity_poly.entity_id
_entity_poly.type
_entity_poly.pdbx_seq_one_letter_code
_entity_poly.pdbx_strand_id
1 'polypeptide(L)'
;MSNLKSVIMFFLSILLVGGICFGDDWPQFRGPHRDGKSTETGLLKKWPSSGPKQLWSVEGLGIGFSSVAIASGFVYTTGMIDGEGFLFAYDIEGNLKWKESYGPEWTRSYKGTRTTPTVDGERVYVFSGTGNMVCFKSRTGEKVWQIDTLTKFEGKNIQWGMCGSPLIDGRKIYCTPGGKKGTIVALDKMTGRTIWATAGLDEKSVYSSPILIERGGNRLLINMIQKSVICVNADNGKLIWREPYVTPSDTGGVTPTYKDGRVYVTSAVEREFTRGGVMFELSADGTSAREKWNDQTLDSGHGGIVLVDGYLYGSTFDGIPKGDWVCLDWDSGKVMYKATWNGNKGSIIYADGMLYCYDENTGDVALVKPSPKGFDIVSSFGVTEGDGQHWGHPAISDGRLYVRHGNAMMAYDIKDK
;
A
#
# COMPACT_ATOMS: atom_id res chain seq x y z
N MET A 1 76.95 19.39 18.30
CA MET A 1 76.66 17.97 18.55
C MET A 1 75.16 17.78 18.59
N SER A 2 74.69 17.01 17.60
CA SER A 2 73.37 16.39 17.39
C SER A 2 72.25 16.58 18.42
N ASN A 3 71.05 16.91 17.93
CA ASN A 3 69.89 16.05 18.20
C ASN A 3 68.85 16.11 17.07
N LEU A 4 68.67 14.94 16.47
CA LEU A 4 67.82 14.57 15.36
C LEU A 4 66.39 14.33 15.88
N LYS A 5 65.36 14.98 15.31
CA LYS A 5 63.96 14.60 15.53
C LYS A 5 63.41 13.98 14.25
N SER A 6 63.14 12.69 14.31
CA SER A 6 62.54 11.87 13.27
C SER A 6 61.13 12.35 12.92
N VAL A 7 60.87 12.56 11.63
CA VAL A 7 59.53 12.76 11.08
C VAL A 7 59.04 11.39 10.62
N ILE A 8 58.06 10.83 11.34
CA ILE A 8 57.33 9.63 10.91
C ILE A 8 56.18 10.11 10.02
N MET A 9 56.26 9.81 8.73
CA MET A 9 55.24 10.12 7.74
C MET A 9 54.21 8.97 7.73
N PHE A 10 53.04 9.19 8.31
CA PHE A 10 51.93 8.22 8.27
C PHE A 10 51.18 8.39 6.94
N PHE A 11 51.28 7.40 6.05
CA PHE A 11 50.45 7.32 4.84
C PHE A 11 49.05 6.87 5.24
N LEU A 12 48.06 7.77 5.15
CA LEU A 12 46.65 7.45 5.35
C LEU A 12 46.08 6.93 4.02
N SER A 13 46.04 5.61 3.85
CA SER A 13 45.35 4.95 2.74
C SER A 13 43.83 5.08 2.93
N ILE A 14 43.21 5.95 2.12
CA ILE A 14 41.75 6.09 2.02
C ILE A 14 41.21 4.87 1.26
N LEU A 15 40.63 3.92 1.98
CA LEU A 15 39.78 2.87 1.41
C LEU A 15 38.46 3.50 0.98
N LEU A 16 38.29 3.74 -0.32
CA LEU A 16 36.98 3.94 -0.94
C LEU A 16 36.19 2.63 -0.80
N VAL A 17 35.40 2.52 0.26
CA VAL A 17 34.30 1.57 0.30
C VAL A 17 33.27 2.10 -0.68
N GLY A 18 33.27 1.56 -1.90
CA GLY A 18 32.17 1.74 -2.82
C GLY A 18 30.92 1.21 -2.14
N GLY A 19 30.10 2.13 -1.60
CA GLY A 19 28.78 1.78 -1.11
C GLY A 19 28.01 1.22 -2.29
N ILE A 20 27.71 -0.08 -2.25
CA ILE A 20 26.62 -0.61 -3.05
C ILE A 20 25.41 0.15 -2.54
N CYS A 21 24.92 1.10 -3.34
CA CYS A 21 23.63 1.71 -3.09
C CYS A 21 22.63 0.57 -3.31
N PHE A 22 22.24 -0.11 -2.23
CA PHE A 22 21.07 -0.96 -2.28
C PHE A 22 19.90 -0.05 -2.64
N GLY A 23 19.11 -0.43 -3.65
CA GLY A 23 17.82 0.21 -3.89
C GLY A 23 16.97 0.19 -2.63
N ASP A 24 15.99 1.08 -2.57
CA ASP A 24 15.14 1.17 -1.39
C ASP A 24 14.20 -0.03 -1.33
N ASP A 25 14.06 -0.64 -0.15
CA ASP A 25 13.10 -1.72 0.08
C ASP A 25 11.65 -1.20 -0.09
N TRP A 26 10.74 -2.08 -0.49
CA TRP A 26 9.29 -1.83 -0.56
C TRP A 26 8.57 -2.80 0.40
N PRO A 27 8.75 -2.67 1.72
CA PRO A 27 8.45 -3.76 2.66
C PRO A 27 6.95 -3.96 2.93
N GLN A 28 6.08 -3.09 2.41
CA GLN A 28 4.66 -3.06 2.76
C GLN A 28 3.79 -2.44 1.67
N PHE A 29 2.47 -2.55 1.85
CA PHE A 29 1.49 -1.93 0.95
C PHE A 29 1.76 -0.43 0.76
N ARG A 30 1.82 0.00 -0.52
CA ARG A 30 2.13 1.38 -0.92
C ARG A 30 3.51 1.88 -0.48
N GLY A 31 4.47 0.98 -0.28
CA GLY A 31 5.88 1.32 -0.09
C GLY A 31 6.24 1.70 1.34
N PRO A 32 7.49 2.13 1.57
CA PRO A 32 8.04 2.32 2.92
C PRO A 32 7.25 3.30 3.79
N HIS A 33 6.58 4.29 3.18
CA HIS A 33 5.79 5.30 3.87
C HIS A 33 4.27 5.16 3.65
N ARG A 34 3.81 4.11 2.97
CA ARG A 34 2.39 3.84 2.62
C ARG A 34 1.72 4.94 1.78
N ASP A 35 2.49 5.81 1.15
CA ASP A 35 2.04 6.93 0.31
C ASP A 35 2.08 6.61 -1.20
N GLY A 36 2.57 5.43 -1.56
CA GLY A 36 2.73 4.97 -2.93
C GLY A 36 3.94 5.58 -3.63
N LYS A 37 4.95 6.04 -2.86
CA LYS A 37 6.15 6.67 -3.41
C LYS A 37 7.39 5.82 -3.16
N SER A 38 8.15 5.56 -4.21
CA SER A 38 9.54 5.12 -4.11
C SER A 38 10.45 6.34 -4.02
N THR A 39 11.48 6.24 -3.19
CA THR A 39 12.55 7.24 -3.04
C THR A 39 13.70 7.04 -4.02
N GLU A 40 13.64 6.00 -4.85
CA GLU A 40 14.67 5.71 -5.84
C GLU A 40 14.81 6.81 -6.88
N THR A 41 16.04 6.93 -7.39
CA THR A 41 16.44 7.86 -8.43
C THR A 41 17.25 7.14 -9.51
N GLY A 42 17.43 7.77 -10.66
CA GLY A 42 18.09 7.13 -11.80
C GLY A 42 17.20 6.10 -12.49
N LEU A 43 15.89 6.37 -12.53
CA LEU A 43 14.90 5.56 -13.23
C LEU A 43 14.57 6.19 -14.60
N LEU A 44 14.28 5.34 -15.59
CA LEU A 44 13.92 5.74 -16.94
C LEU A 44 12.76 6.73 -16.93
N LYS A 45 12.94 7.88 -17.60
CA LYS A 45 11.87 8.89 -17.81
C LYS A 45 10.99 8.60 -19.01
N LYS A 46 11.37 7.61 -19.81
CA LYS A 46 10.67 7.15 -21.00
C LYS A 46 11.08 5.71 -21.29
N TRP A 47 10.11 4.85 -21.52
CA TRP A 47 10.36 3.48 -21.94
C TRP A 47 10.48 3.36 -23.47
N PRO A 48 11.15 2.32 -23.97
CA PRO A 48 11.02 1.89 -25.36
C PRO A 48 9.56 1.64 -25.74
N SER A 49 9.25 1.67 -27.04
CA SER A 49 7.89 1.38 -27.53
C SER A 49 7.40 -0.03 -27.20
N SER A 50 8.31 -0.97 -26.95
CA SER A 50 8.03 -2.32 -26.47
C SER A 50 7.83 -2.42 -24.96
N GLY A 51 7.92 -1.29 -24.24
CA GLY A 51 8.01 -1.27 -22.79
C GLY A 51 9.42 -1.48 -22.24
N PRO A 52 9.59 -1.38 -20.91
CA PRO A 52 10.83 -1.73 -20.22
C PRO A 52 11.16 -3.22 -20.41
N LYS A 53 12.43 -3.58 -20.26
CA LYS A 53 12.86 -4.98 -20.43
C LYS A 53 12.27 -5.83 -19.30
N GLN A 54 11.46 -6.83 -19.63
CA GLN A 54 11.08 -7.84 -18.65
C GLN A 54 12.31 -8.66 -18.23
N LEU A 55 12.55 -8.72 -16.92
CA LEU A 55 13.64 -9.48 -16.32
C LEU A 55 13.25 -10.94 -16.13
N TRP A 56 12.03 -11.15 -15.63
CA TRP A 56 11.43 -12.45 -15.41
C TRP A 56 9.93 -12.32 -15.22
N SER A 57 9.25 -13.46 -15.35
CA SER A 57 7.87 -13.66 -14.93
C SER A 57 7.74 -15.00 -14.22
N VAL A 58 6.78 -15.08 -13.30
CA VAL A 58 6.40 -16.32 -12.60
C VAL A 58 4.90 -16.49 -12.67
N GLU A 59 4.46 -17.74 -12.79
CA GLU A 59 3.05 -18.14 -12.74
C GLU A 59 2.81 -19.13 -11.59
N GLY A 60 1.55 -19.47 -11.34
CA GLY A 60 1.16 -20.43 -10.31
C GLY A 60 0.99 -19.81 -8.92
N LEU A 61 0.82 -18.49 -8.85
CA LEU A 61 0.47 -17.78 -7.62
C LEU A 61 -0.96 -18.11 -7.16
N GLY A 62 -1.83 -18.53 -8.09
CA GLY A 62 -3.25 -18.66 -7.86
C GLY A 62 -3.97 -17.30 -7.80
N ILE A 63 -5.23 -17.33 -7.41
CA ILE A 63 -6.13 -16.18 -7.52
C ILE A 63 -5.78 -15.13 -6.47
N GLY A 64 -5.65 -13.87 -6.87
CA GLY A 64 -5.53 -12.76 -5.94
C GLY A 64 -5.16 -11.42 -6.57
N PHE A 65 -5.23 -10.39 -5.74
CA PHE A 65 -5.09 -8.97 -6.08
C PHE A 65 -4.08 -8.27 -5.17
N SER A 66 -3.35 -9.04 -4.34
CA SER A 66 -2.34 -8.50 -3.45
C SER A 66 -1.14 -7.98 -4.25
N SER A 67 -0.63 -6.79 -3.90
CA SER A 67 0.66 -6.28 -4.37
C SER A 67 1.82 -7.18 -3.89
N VAL A 68 3.05 -6.71 -4.09
CA VAL A 68 4.26 -7.36 -3.59
C VAL A 68 4.88 -6.53 -2.46
N ALA A 69 5.54 -7.21 -1.53
CA ALA A 69 6.46 -6.58 -0.59
C ALA A 69 7.88 -7.05 -0.91
N ILE A 70 8.80 -6.12 -1.10
CA ILE A 70 10.22 -6.40 -1.35
C ILE A 70 11.02 -5.97 -0.13
N ALA A 71 11.79 -6.89 0.44
CA ALA A 71 12.71 -6.57 1.52
C ALA A 71 13.85 -7.57 1.60
N SER A 72 15.07 -7.09 1.89
CA SER A 72 16.23 -7.94 2.17
C SER A 72 16.52 -9.00 1.08
N GLY A 73 16.29 -8.65 -0.19
CA GLY A 73 16.54 -9.53 -1.34
C GLY A 73 15.43 -10.57 -1.62
N PHE A 74 14.27 -10.44 -0.98
CA PHE A 74 13.11 -11.29 -1.24
C PHE A 74 11.92 -10.48 -1.75
N VAL A 75 11.10 -11.12 -2.58
CA VAL A 75 9.81 -10.63 -3.07
C VAL A 75 8.72 -11.51 -2.50
N TYR A 76 7.82 -10.92 -1.71
CA TYR A 76 6.72 -11.61 -1.04
C TYR A 76 5.38 -11.21 -1.64
N THR A 77 4.54 -12.19 -1.93
CA THR A 77 3.13 -11.95 -2.32
C THR A 77 2.26 -13.11 -1.88
N THR A 78 0.94 -12.90 -1.82
CA THR A 78 -0.01 -13.93 -1.40
C THR A 78 -0.84 -14.42 -2.57
N GLY A 79 -1.26 -15.67 -2.64
CA GLY A 79 -2.23 -16.10 -3.65
C GLY A 79 -3.07 -17.28 -3.20
N MET A 80 -4.24 -17.49 -3.82
CA MET A 80 -5.21 -18.49 -3.39
C MET A 80 -5.25 -19.66 -4.36
N ILE A 81 -5.06 -20.88 -3.83
CA ILE A 81 -5.12 -22.14 -4.59
C ILE A 81 -6.08 -23.06 -3.84
N ASP A 82 -7.09 -23.58 -4.54
CA ASP A 82 -8.10 -24.50 -3.98
C ASP A 82 -8.81 -24.00 -2.70
N GLY A 83 -8.96 -22.67 -2.58
CA GLY A 83 -9.60 -22.02 -1.43
C GLY A 83 -8.68 -21.78 -0.23
N GLU A 84 -7.43 -22.22 -0.30
CA GLU A 84 -6.37 -21.95 0.68
C GLU A 84 -5.52 -20.76 0.22
N GLY A 85 -5.20 -19.87 1.15
CA GLY A 85 -4.27 -18.77 0.93
C GLY A 85 -2.84 -19.17 1.24
N PHE A 86 -1.93 -18.83 0.32
CA PHE A 86 -0.50 -19.09 0.41
C PHE A 86 0.28 -17.78 0.42
N LEU A 87 1.35 -17.74 1.20
CA LEU A 87 2.40 -16.72 1.11
C LEU A 87 3.56 -17.32 0.31
N PHE A 88 3.95 -16.62 -0.75
CA PHE A 88 5.07 -16.98 -1.61
C PHE A 88 6.25 -16.06 -1.31
N ALA A 89 7.45 -16.60 -1.36
CA ALA A 89 8.70 -15.84 -1.31
C ALA A 89 9.59 -16.24 -2.47
N TYR A 90 9.97 -15.25 -3.27
CA TYR A 90 10.90 -15.36 -4.37
C TYR A 90 12.19 -14.59 -4.03
N ASP A 91 13.31 -14.91 -4.67
CA ASP A 91 14.43 -13.96 -4.74
C ASP A 91 14.18 -12.88 -5.79
N ILE A 92 15.09 -11.91 -5.87
CA ILE A 92 15.03 -10.82 -6.84
C ILE A 92 15.20 -11.28 -8.30
N GLU A 93 15.68 -12.51 -8.52
CA GLU A 93 15.77 -13.16 -9.83
C GLU A 93 14.51 -13.95 -10.21
N GLY A 94 13.48 -13.99 -9.35
CA GLY A 94 12.21 -14.67 -9.63
C GLY A 94 12.22 -16.16 -9.30
N ASN A 95 13.22 -16.67 -8.58
CA ASN A 95 13.24 -18.07 -8.14
C ASN A 95 12.43 -18.25 -6.86
N LEU A 96 11.47 -19.18 -6.86
CA LEU A 96 10.71 -19.53 -5.66
C LEU A 96 11.65 -20.10 -4.60
N LYS A 97 11.63 -19.49 -3.40
CA LYS A 97 12.39 -19.95 -2.24
C LYS A 97 11.54 -20.79 -1.31
N TRP A 98 10.32 -20.36 -1.04
CA TRP A 98 9.36 -21.10 -0.25
C TRP A 98 7.93 -20.63 -0.52
N LYS A 99 6.96 -21.49 -0.19
CA LYS A 99 5.53 -21.25 -0.31
C LYS A 99 4.85 -21.91 0.89
N GLU A 100 4.05 -21.16 1.64
CA GLU A 100 3.46 -21.65 2.89
C GLU A 100 1.98 -21.26 3.03
N SER A 101 1.15 -22.20 3.50
CA SER A 101 -0.28 -21.96 3.71
C SER A 101 -0.54 -21.20 5.01
N TYR A 102 -1.35 -20.14 4.92
CA TYR A 102 -1.93 -19.46 6.09
C TYR A 102 -3.39 -19.87 6.36
N GLY A 103 -3.89 -20.86 5.62
CA GLY A 103 -5.23 -21.42 5.79
C GLY A 103 -6.28 -20.78 4.87
N PRO A 104 -7.58 -20.89 5.21
CA PRO A 104 -8.67 -20.54 4.30
C PRO A 104 -8.67 -19.06 3.88
N GLU A 105 -8.96 -18.83 2.61
CA GLU A 105 -9.08 -17.50 2.02
C GLU A 105 -10.51 -17.24 1.47
N TRP A 106 -10.76 -16.03 0.99
CA TRP A 106 -12.04 -15.60 0.48
C TRP A 106 -12.43 -16.27 -0.85
N THR A 107 -13.41 -17.15 -0.77
CA THR A 107 -13.89 -17.98 -1.90
C THR A 107 -15.24 -17.57 -2.47
N ARG A 108 -15.83 -16.46 -2.00
CA ARG A 108 -17.15 -16.00 -2.45
C ARG A 108 -17.01 -15.13 -3.70
N SER A 109 -17.19 -13.82 -3.56
CA SER A 109 -17.23 -12.84 -4.64
C SER A 109 -15.83 -12.22 -4.89
N TYR A 110 -15.42 -12.00 -6.14
CA TYR A 110 -14.03 -11.65 -6.49
C TYR A 110 -13.01 -12.52 -5.74
N LYS A 111 -13.01 -13.84 -5.97
CA LYS A 111 -12.22 -14.78 -5.16
C LYS A 111 -10.74 -14.40 -5.08
N GLY A 112 -10.08 -14.79 -3.99
CA GLY A 112 -8.62 -14.69 -3.86
C GLY A 112 -8.12 -13.74 -2.79
N THR A 113 -6.79 -13.66 -2.70
CA THR A 113 -6.08 -12.82 -1.72
C THR A 113 -6.19 -11.34 -2.10
N ARG A 114 -6.12 -10.44 -1.11
CA ARG A 114 -6.27 -8.98 -1.35
C ARG A 114 -5.29 -8.11 -0.60
N THR A 115 -4.79 -8.60 0.53
CA THR A 115 -3.87 -7.87 1.40
C THR A 115 -2.43 -8.08 0.97
N THR A 116 -1.64 -7.00 1.01
CA THR A 116 -0.20 -7.10 0.77
C THR A 116 0.49 -7.47 2.08
N PRO A 117 1.39 -8.49 2.05
CA PRO A 117 2.16 -8.82 3.24
C PRO A 117 3.00 -7.64 3.70
N THR A 118 3.31 -7.60 4.99
CA THR A 118 4.23 -6.61 5.57
C THR A 118 5.47 -7.33 6.06
N VAL A 119 6.64 -6.87 5.65
CA VAL A 119 7.94 -7.42 6.06
C VAL A 119 8.58 -6.49 7.08
N ASP A 120 9.09 -7.06 8.17
CA ASP A 120 9.87 -6.33 9.17
C ASP A 120 10.98 -7.26 9.69
N GLY A 121 12.20 -7.00 9.22
CA GLY A 121 13.38 -7.81 9.50
C GLY A 121 13.17 -9.29 9.18
N GLU A 122 13.22 -10.13 10.22
CA GLU A 122 13.12 -11.59 10.09
C GLU A 122 11.69 -12.12 10.06
N ARG A 123 10.69 -11.25 9.89
CA ARG A 123 9.27 -11.61 9.94
C ARG A 123 8.48 -11.08 8.75
N VAL A 124 7.51 -11.88 8.31
CA VAL A 124 6.49 -11.49 7.32
C VAL A 124 5.12 -11.70 7.94
N TYR A 125 4.25 -10.72 7.75
CA TYR A 125 2.91 -10.68 8.33
C TYR A 125 1.85 -10.62 7.24
N VAL A 126 0.85 -11.49 7.37
CA VAL A 126 -0.29 -11.58 6.44
C VAL A 126 -1.57 -11.39 7.23
N PHE A 127 -2.47 -10.56 6.70
CA PHE A 127 -3.83 -10.45 7.18
C PHE A 127 -4.78 -10.99 6.11
N SER A 128 -5.33 -12.19 6.27
CA SER A 128 -6.12 -12.81 5.20
C SER A 128 -7.43 -12.07 4.93
N GLY A 129 -8.02 -12.29 3.75
CA GLY A 129 -9.37 -11.82 3.44
C GLY A 129 -10.46 -12.46 4.33
N THR A 130 -10.10 -13.50 5.08
CA THR A 130 -10.93 -14.14 6.12
C THR A 130 -10.68 -13.59 7.54
N GLY A 131 -9.76 -12.64 7.72
CA GLY A 131 -9.48 -11.99 9.00
C GLY A 131 -8.52 -12.75 9.92
N ASN A 132 -7.71 -13.66 9.39
CA ASN A 132 -6.61 -14.27 10.12
C ASN A 132 -5.37 -13.38 10.05
N MET A 133 -4.75 -13.08 11.19
CA MET A 133 -3.42 -12.49 11.24
C MET A 133 -2.39 -13.59 11.45
N VAL A 134 -1.40 -13.68 10.56
CA VAL A 134 -0.40 -14.75 10.55
C VAL A 134 1.00 -14.17 10.43
N CYS A 135 1.93 -14.74 11.18
CA CYS A 135 3.34 -14.36 11.17
C CYS A 135 4.21 -15.54 10.77
N PHE A 136 5.19 -15.25 9.91
CA PHE A 136 6.14 -16.21 9.37
C PHE A 136 7.57 -15.73 9.56
N LYS A 137 8.54 -16.65 9.62
CA LYS A 137 9.96 -16.33 9.46
C LYS A 137 10.23 -15.96 8.00
N SER A 138 10.82 -14.78 7.75
CA SER A 138 10.96 -14.25 6.38
C SER A 138 11.84 -15.07 5.46
N ARG A 139 12.86 -15.76 6.00
CA ARG A 139 13.80 -16.57 5.20
C ARG A 139 13.33 -18.00 4.95
N THR A 140 12.52 -18.57 5.85
CA THR A 140 12.19 -20.01 5.82
C THR A 140 10.72 -20.30 5.59
N GLY A 141 9.83 -19.30 5.73
CA GLY A 141 8.39 -19.52 5.66
C GLY A 141 7.79 -20.18 6.91
N GLU A 142 8.58 -20.52 7.93
CA GLU A 142 8.06 -21.18 9.13
C GLU A 142 7.03 -20.29 9.85
N LYS A 143 5.81 -20.82 10.04
CA LYS A 143 4.73 -20.15 10.79
C LYS A 143 5.11 -19.99 12.26
N VAL A 144 5.11 -18.76 12.76
CA VAL A 144 5.47 -18.41 14.13
C VAL A 144 4.23 -18.34 15.02
N TRP A 145 3.19 -17.63 14.56
CA TRP A 145 1.92 -17.52 15.26
C TRP A 145 0.79 -17.18 14.29
N GLN A 146 -0.45 -17.51 14.66
CA GLN A 146 -1.67 -17.24 13.90
C GLN A 146 -2.83 -16.96 14.84
N ILE A 147 -3.67 -15.97 14.49
CA ILE A 147 -4.86 -15.58 15.27
C ILE A 147 -6.02 -15.28 14.34
N ASP A 148 -7.17 -15.88 14.62
CA ASP A 148 -8.47 -15.48 14.07
C ASP A 148 -8.94 -14.19 14.76
N THR A 149 -8.85 -13.07 14.04
CA THR A 149 -9.21 -11.77 14.61
C THR A 149 -10.72 -11.54 14.63
N LEU A 150 -11.47 -12.15 13.73
CA LEU A 150 -12.92 -12.00 13.68
C LEU A 150 -13.56 -12.65 14.90
N THR A 151 -13.17 -13.89 15.22
CA THR A 151 -13.66 -14.59 16.42
C THR A 151 -13.21 -13.87 17.68
N LYS A 152 -11.91 -13.53 17.79
CA LYS A 152 -11.34 -12.94 19.00
C LYS A 152 -11.91 -11.57 19.36
N PHE A 153 -12.19 -10.74 18.35
CA PHE A 153 -12.64 -9.36 18.55
C PHE A 153 -14.11 -9.12 18.20
N GLU A 154 -14.87 -10.20 17.96
CA GLU A 154 -16.27 -10.15 17.54
C GLU A 154 -16.48 -9.31 16.27
N GLY A 155 -15.53 -9.45 15.34
CA GLY A 155 -15.56 -8.85 14.01
C GLY A 155 -16.52 -9.60 13.07
N LYS A 156 -16.91 -8.91 12.00
CA LYS A 156 -17.66 -9.51 10.89
C LYS A 156 -16.90 -9.23 9.61
N ASN A 157 -16.80 -10.25 8.77
CA ASN A 157 -16.21 -10.08 7.45
C ASN A 157 -17.09 -9.14 6.59
N ILE A 158 -16.46 -8.48 5.63
CA ILE A 158 -17.10 -7.54 4.71
C ILE A 158 -17.58 -8.25 3.44
N GLN A 159 -18.35 -7.54 2.62
CA GLN A 159 -19.06 -8.12 1.47
C GLN A 159 -18.14 -8.85 0.48
N TRP A 160 -16.87 -8.48 0.43
CA TRP A 160 -15.88 -8.97 -0.53
C TRP A 160 -14.55 -9.31 0.15
N GLY A 161 -14.56 -9.74 1.42
CA GLY A 161 -13.33 -10.10 2.13
C GLY A 161 -12.48 -8.91 2.57
N MET A 162 -11.72 -9.07 3.64
CA MET A 162 -10.92 -8.00 4.25
C MET A 162 -9.70 -7.62 3.39
N CYS A 163 -9.37 -6.32 3.33
CA CYS A 163 -8.24 -5.82 2.52
C CYS A 163 -7.22 -4.95 3.27
N GLY A 164 -7.43 -4.66 4.56
CA GLY A 164 -6.52 -3.81 5.32
C GLY A 164 -5.15 -4.45 5.55
N SER A 165 -4.14 -4.04 4.79
CA SER A 165 -2.77 -4.53 4.94
C SER A 165 -2.20 -4.08 6.31
N PRO A 166 -1.45 -4.93 7.03
CA PRO A 166 -0.96 -4.61 8.37
C PRO A 166 -0.04 -3.39 8.40
N LEU A 167 0.00 -2.68 9.53
CA LEU A 167 0.98 -1.61 9.80
C LEU A 167 1.81 -1.99 11.01
N ILE A 168 3.14 -1.83 10.93
CA ILE A 168 4.05 -2.11 12.03
C ILE A 168 4.53 -0.81 12.67
N ASP A 169 4.55 -0.82 14.00
CA ASP A 169 5.11 0.25 14.82
C ASP A 169 5.88 -0.35 16.00
N GLY A 170 7.21 -0.38 15.89
CA GLY A 170 8.08 -0.93 16.94
C GLY A 170 7.69 -2.38 17.24
N ARG A 171 7.11 -2.62 18.43
CA ARG A 171 6.65 -3.96 18.85
C ARG A 171 5.20 -4.29 18.44
N LYS A 172 4.45 -3.30 17.96
CA LYS A 172 3.03 -3.43 17.63
C LYS A 172 2.86 -3.75 16.15
N ILE A 173 1.89 -4.61 15.85
CA ILE A 173 1.29 -4.74 14.52
C ILE A 173 -0.19 -4.38 14.63
N TYR A 174 -0.64 -3.49 13.76
CA TYR A 174 -2.02 -3.03 13.69
C TYR A 174 -2.80 -3.72 12.60
N CYS A 175 -4.03 -4.12 12.92
CA CYS A 175 -5.04 -4.52 11.94
C CYS A 175 -6.43 -4.09 12.38
N THR A 176 -7.38 -4.17 11.45
CA THR A 176 -8.74 -3.66 11.63
C THR A 176 -9.76 -4.79 11.48
N PRO A 177 -10.02 -5.59 12.53
CA PRO A 177 -11.03 -6.64 12.52
C PRO A 177 -12.46 -6.10 12.35
N GLY A 178 -12.70 -4.84 12.72
CA GLY A 178 -14.04 -4.23 12.65
C GLY A 178 -15.04 -4.86 13.61
N GLY A 179 -14.59 -5.26 14.80
CA GLY A 179 -15.42 -5.91 15.82
C GLY A 179 -15.70 -5.05 17.04
N LYS A 180 -16.74 -5.41 17.81
CA LYS A 180 -17.18 -4.69 19.01
C LYS A 180 -16.13 -4.63 20.12
N LYS A 181 -15.33 -5.70 20.23
CA LYS A 181 -14.23 -5.83 21.21
C LYS A 181 -12.89 -5.36 20.65
N GLY A 182 -12.83 -4.95 19.39
CA GLY A 182 -11.61 -4.55 18.71
C GLY A 182 -11.89 -4.14 17.27
N THR A 183 -12.22 -2.88 17.07
CA THR A 183 -12.43 -2.31 15.73
C THR A 183 -11.11 -2.18 15.01
N ILE A 184 -10.13 -1.60 15.70
CA ILE A 184 -8.71 -1.62 15.37
C ILE A 184 -7.95 -2.17 16.58
N VAL A 185 -6.92 -2.97 16.34
CA VAL A 185 -6.20 -3.69 17.40
C VAL A 185 -4.71 -3.58 17.20
N ALA A 186 -3.97 -3.53 18.31
CA ALA A 186 -2.53 -3.73 18.30
C ALA A 186 -2.21 -5.09 18.90
N LEU A 187 -1.45 -5.88 18.16
CA LEU A 187 -0.91 -7.13 18.62
C LEU A 187 0.61 -7.00 18.81
N ASP A 188 1.18 -7.76 19.72
CA ASP A 188 2.62 -7.97 19.82
C ASP A 188 3.08 -8.70 18.56
N LYS A 189 3.91 -8.05 17.74
CA LYS A 189 4.35 -8.59 16.45
C LYS A 189 5.16 -9.89 16.60
N MET A 190 5.70 -10.17 17.78
CA MET A 190 6.49 -11.39 18.03
C MET A 190 5.63 -12.56 18.47
N THR A 191 4.47 -12.32 19.08
CA THR A 191 3.67 -13.39 19.71
C THR A 191 2.18 -13.39 19.35
N GLY A 192 1.69 -12.38 18.63
CA GLY A 192 0.27 -12.15 18.35
C GLY A 192 -0.58 -11.75 19.58
N ARG A 193 0.02 -11.60 20.77
CA ARG A 193 -0.77 -11.27 21.97
C ARG A 193 -1.34 -9.88 21.84
N THR A 194 -2.58 -9.67 22.30
CA THR A 194 -3.20 -8.34 22.26
C THR A 194 -2.43 -7.40 23.17
N ILE A 195 -1.97 -6.27 22.64
CA ILE A 195 -1.43 -5.16 23.42
C ILE A 195 -2.58 -4.23 23.82
N TRP A 196 -3.37 -3.81 22.84
CA TRP A 196 -4.61 -3.07 23.06
C TRP A 196 -5.63 -3.37 21.97
N ALA A 197 -6.90 -3.08 22.25
CA ALA A 197 -7.98 -3.18 21.29
C ALA A 197 -8.94 -1.99 21.49
N THR A 198 -9.23 -1.25 20.42
CA THR A 198 -10.22 -0.17 20.46
C THR A 198 -11.61 -0.78 20.49
N ALA A 199 -12.28 -0.70 21.63
CA ALA A 199 -13.65 -1.17 21.81
C ALA A 199 -14.66 -0.01 21.73
N GLY A 200 -15.94 -0.35 21.63
CA GLY A 200 -17.04 0.63 21.70
C GLY A 200 -17.45 1.24 20.35
N LEU A 201 -16.87 0.77 19.24
CA LEU A 201 -17.39 1.00 17.89
C LEU A 201 -18.00 -0.31 17.36
N ASP A 202 -19.19 -0.23 16.78
CA ASP A 202 -19.90 -1.36 16.14
C ASP A 202 -19.97 -1.12 14.62
N GLU A 203 -18.79 -1.06 14.01
CA GLU A 203 -18.62 -0.82 12.58
C GLU A 203 -17.62 -1.82 12.01
N LYS A 204 -17.95 -2.34 10.82
CA LYS A 204 -17.05 -3.22 10.09
C LYS A 204 -15.82 -2.45 9.59
N SER A 205 -14.78 -3.21 9.26
CA SER A 205 -13.67 -2.72 8.46
C SER A 205 -14.13 -2.32 7.05
N VAL A 206 -13.23 -1.69 6.31
CA VAL A 206 -13.34 -1.46 4.87
C VAL A 206 -12.00 -1.81 4.23
N TYR A 207 -11.79 -1.46 2.95
CA TYR A 207 -10.57 -1.82 2.23
C TYR A 207 -9.32 -1.05 2.70
N SER A 208 -9.51 -0.01 3.51
CA SER A 208 -8.46 0.90 3.91
C SER A 208 -7.41 0.25 4.80
N SER A 209 -6.17 0.59 4.51
CA SER A 209 -5.02 0.25 5.34
C SER A 209 -4.61 1.51 6.12
N PRO A 210 -4.35 1.42 7.44
CA PRO A 210 -4.19 2.61 8.29
C PRO A 210 -2.88 3.38 8.02
N ILE A 211 -2.80 4.65 8.42
CA ILE A 211 -1.53 5.39 8.50
C ILE A 211 -1.20 5.73 9.95
N LEU A 212 0.09 5.82 10.25
CA LEU A 212 0.61 6.30 11.52
C LEU A 212 1.26 7.67 11.29
N ILE A 213 0.83 8.68 12.05
CA ILE A 213 1.38 10.04 11.98
C ILE A 213 1.81 10.51 13.37
N GLU A 214 2.74 11.46 13.41
CA GLU A 214 3.09 12.20 14.62
C GLU A 214 2.66 13.66 14.49
N ARG A 215 1.97 14.19 15.51
CA ARG A 215 1.50 15.57 15.52
C ARG A 215 1.33 16.10 16.94
N GLY A 216 1.94 17.24 17.24
CA GLY A 216 1.94 17.87 18.57
C GLY A 216 2.30 16.90 19.70
N GLY A 217 3.26 16.00 19.47
CA GLY A 217 3.69 14.99 20.43
C GLY A 217 2.81 13.74 20.52
N ASN A 218 1.70 13.68 19.78
CA ASN A 218 0.83 12.50 19.75
C ASN A 218 1.17 11.58 18.57
N ARG A 219 1.12 10.27 18.84
CA ARG A 219 1.20 9.22 17.82
C ARG A 219 -0.22 8.76 17.48
N LEU A 220 -0.63 9.04 16.24
CA LEU A 220 -2.02 8.95 15.80
C LEU A 220 -2.14 7.92 14.69
N LEU A 221 -2.97 6.90 14.90
CA LEU A 221 -3.29 5.89 13.91
C LEU A 221 -4.64 6.25 13.29
N ILE A 222 -4.64 6.56 12.00
CA ILE A 222 -5.81 7.03 11.25
C ILE A 222 -6.24 5.96 10.26
N ASN A 223 -7.53 5.63 10.23
CA ASN A 223 -8.07 4.64 9.32
C ASN A 223 -9.51 4.95 8.93
N MET A 224 -9.97 4.39 7.81
CA MET A 224 -11.38 4.37 7.45
C MET A 224 -12.02 3.06 7.94
N ILE A 225 -13.28 3.16 8.35
CA ILE A 225 -14.19 2.05 8.68
C ILE A 225 -15.56 2.33 8.04
N GLN A 226 -16.51 1.40 8.15
CA GLN A 226 -17.74 1.37 7.34
C GLN A 226 -18.48 2.71 7.22
N LYS A 227 -18.57 3.47 8.32
CA LYS A 227 -19.37 4.70 8.43
C LYS A 227 -18.56 5.87 8.96
N SER A 228 -17.25 5.73 9.13
CA SER A 228 -16.43 6.80 9.67
C SER A 228 -14.95 6.74 9.31
N VAL A 229 -14.32 7.91 9.38
CA VAL A 229 -12.86 8.04 9.53
C VAL A 229 -12.57 8.15 11.01
N ILE A 230 -11.66 7.32 11.50
CA ILE A 230 -11.31 7.28 12.92
C ILE A 230 -9.84 7.62 13.13
N CYS A 231 -9.56 8.20 14.29
CA CYS A 231 -8.21 8.31 14.81
C CYS A 231 -8.15 7.71 16.20
N VAL A 232 -7.14 6.85 16.41
CA VAL A 232 -6.85 6.25 17.70
C VAL A 232 -5.44 6.60 18.13
N ASN A 233 -5.23 6.71 19.44
CA ASN A 233 -3.90 6.83 19.99
C ASN A 233 -3.14 5.52 19.74
N ALA A 234 -2.00 5.59 19.05
CA ALA A 234 -1.23 4.42 18.63
C ALA A 234 -0.59 3.65 19.81
N ASP A 235 -0.47 4.27 20.98
CA ASP A 235 0.16 3.69 22.17
C ASP A 235 -0.80 2.90 23.03
N ASN A 236 -2.06 3.35 23.15
CA ASN A 236 -3.03 2.75 24.06
C ASN A 236 -4.37 2.37 23.42
N GLY A 237 -4.59 2.65 22.13
CA GLY A 237 -5.80 2.28 21.41
C GLY A 237 -7.04 3.12 21.75
N LYS A 238 -6.90 4.20 22.53
CA LYS A 238 -8.01 5.09 22.86
C LYS A 238 -8.48 5.81 21.60
N LEU A 239 -9.79 5.78 21.34
CA LEU A 239 -10.41 6.61 20.30
C LEU A 239 -10.22 8.09 20.64
N ILE A 240 -9.68 8.84 19.69
CA ILE A 240 -9.42 10.28 19.83
C ILE A 240 -10.56 11.06 19.19
N TRP A 241 -10.83 10.80 17.90
CA TRP A 241 -11.95 11.38 17.17
C TRP A 241 -12.49 10.40 16.14
N ARG A 242 -13.72 10.67 15.70
CA ARG A 242 -14.46 9.88 14.72
C ARG A 242 -15.33 10.82 13.89
N GLU A 243 -15.04 10.92 12.61
CA GLU A 243 -15.77 11.77 11.67
C GLU A 243 -16.68 10.93 10.77
N PRO A 244 -17.96 11.31 10.58
CA PRO A 244 -18.88 10.58 9.70
C PRO A 244 -18.39 10.54 8.25
N TYR A 245 -18.28 9.34 7.71
CA TYR A 245 -17.90 9.11 6.31
C TYR A 245 -18.39 7.72 5.91
N VAL A 246 -19.46 7.66 5.10
CA VAL A 246 -20.04 6.37 4.73
C VAL A 246 -19.35 5.83 3.50
N THR A 247 -18.72 4.67 3.65
CA THR A 247 -18.14 3.92 2.55
C THR A 247 -19.22 3.02 1.93
N PRO A 248 -19.58 3.19 0.65
CA PRO A 248 -20.55 2.31 0.00
C PRO A 248 -20.10 0.85 -0.02
N SER A 249 -21.06 -0.07 0.13
CA SER A 249 -20.88 -1.52 -0.02
C SER A 249 -19.72 -2.16 0.79
N ASP A 250 -19.21 -1.47 1.82
CA ASP A 250 -17.95 -1.80 2.50
C ASP A 250 -16.72 -1.87 1.55
N THR A 251 -16.84 -1.42 0.28
CA THR A 251 -15.90 -1.64 -0.86
C THR A 251 -14.97 -0.48 -1.18
N GLY A 252 -14.91 0.52 -0.32
CA GLY A 252 -14.12 1.72 -0.56
C GLY A 252 -13.23 2.06 0.62
N GLY A 253 -12.24 2.90 0.36
CA GLY A 253 -11.30 3.33 1.38
C GLY A 253 -9.90 3.03 0.92
N VAL A 254 -9.33 4.01 0.23
CA VAL A 254 -7.89 4.02 0.00
C VAL A 254 -7.17 4.31 1.32
N THR A 255 -5.87 3.99 1.38
CA THR A 255 -5.02 4.43 2.48
C THR A 255 -5.11 5.96 2.62
N PRO A 256 -5.40 6.52 3.81
CA PRO A 256 -5.45 7.96 3.99
C PRO A 256 -4.14 8.62 3.59
N THR A 257 -4.21 9.79 2.94
CA THR A 257 -3.02 10.58 2.57
C THR A 257 -2.84 11.70 3.58
N TYR A 258 -1.65 11.84 4.15
CA TYR A 258 -1.36 12.86 5.17
C TYR A 258 -0.24 13.81 4.73
N LYS A 259 -0.43 15.09 4.99
CA LYS A 259 0.65 16.11 4.95
C LYS A 259 0.29 17.30 5.84
N ASP A 260 1.24 17.75 6.66
CA ASP A 260 1.19 19.01 7.41
C ASP A 260 -0.12 19.26 8.18
N GLY A 261 -0.61 18.25 8.91
CA GLY A 261 -1.83 18.38 9.70
C GLY A 261 -3.13 18.27 8.92
N ARG A 262 -3.08 17.77 7.67
CA ARG A 262 -4.27 17.48 6.89
C ARG A 262 -4.27 16.05 6.39
N VAL A 263 -5.47 15.47 6.34
CA VAL A 263 -5.69 14.08 5.95
C VAL A 263 -6.74 14.04 4.85
N TYR A 264 -6.39 13.50 3.70
CA TYR A 264 -7.32 13.21 2.62
C TYR A 264 -7.74 11.74 2.66
N VAL A 265 -9.03 11.50 2.52
CA VAL A 265 -9.62 10.17 2.36
C VAL A 265 -10.53 10.14 1.15
N THR A 266 -10.71 8.97 0.56
CA THR A 266 -11.69 8.76 -0.50
C THR A 266 -12.18 7.32 -0.56
N SER A 267 -13.39 7.16 -1.08
CA SER A 267 -14.02 5.92 -1.49
C SER A 267 -14.79 6.15 -2.77
N ALA A 268 -15.16 5.06 -3.43
CA ALA A 268 -16.13 5.05 -4.52
C ALA A 268 -17.42 5.80 -4.14
N VAL A 269 -18.00 6.54 -5.09
CA VAL A 269 -19.34 7.12 -4.99
C VAL A 269 -20.33 6.16 -5.65
N GLU A 270 -21.31 5.66 -4.89
CA GLU A 270 -22.38 4.78 -5.40
C GLU A 270 -23.75 5.40 -5.09
N ARG A 271 -24.62 5.53 -6.11
CA ARG A 271 -26.03 6.00 -6.10
C ARG A 271 -26.50 6.85 -4.91
N GLU A 272 -26.63 6.26 -3.72
CA GLU A 272 -27.18 6.89 -2.51
C GLU A 272 -26.14 7.63 -1.65
N PHE A 273 -24.85 7.44 -1.94
CA PHE A 273 -23.73 8.02 -1.20
C PHE A 273 -23.03 9.05 -2.07
N THR A 274 -23.00 10.30 -1.61
CA THR A 274 -22.60 11.47 -2.42
C THR A 274 -21.23 12.04 -2.05
N ARG A 275 -20.39 11.29 -1.33
CA ARG A 275 -19.07 11.78 -0.89
C ARG A 275 -17.95 10.96 -1.53
N GLY A 276 -17.19 11.60 -2.42
CA GLY A 276 -15.94 11.06 -2.94
C GLY A 276 -14.80 11.42 -2.00
N GLY A 277 -13.93 12.32 -2.44
CA GLY A 277 -12.83 12.86 -1.64
C GLY A 277 -13.27 13.75 -0.48
N VAL A 278 -12.64 13.59 0.68
CA VAL A 278 -12.80 14.52 1.82
C VAL A 278 -11.44 14.84 2.41
N MET A 279 -11.19 16.14 2.58
CA MET A 279 -10.04 16.66 3.29
C MET A 279 -10.42 17.05 4.72
N PHE A 280 -9.72 16.47 5.69
CA PHE A 280 -9.80 16.87 7.09
C PHE A 280 -8.60 17.73 7.47
N GLU A 281 -8.85 18.80 8.23
CA GLU A 281 -7.84 19.59 8.90
C GLU A 281 -7.79 19.21 10.38
N LEU A 282 -6.59 18.85 10.85
CA LEU A 282 -6.34 18.41 12.22
C LEU A 282 -5.94 19.59 13.11
N SER A 283 -6.39 19.60 14.37
CA SER A 283 -5.86 20.53 15.39
C SER A 283 -4.34 20.41 15.52
N ALA A 284 -3.67 21.39 16.11
CA ALA A 284 -2.20 21.42 16.21
C ALA A 284 -1.58 20.15 16.83
N ASP A 285 -2.31 19.51 17.74
CA ASP A 285 -1.99 18.24 18.42
C ASP A 285 -2.64 17.01 17.79
N GLY A 286 -3.45 17.20 16.75
CA GLY A 286 -4.18 16.17 16.03
C GLY A 286 -5.31 15.50 16.80
N THR A 287 -5.71 16.03 17.96
CA THR A 287 -6.77 15.45 18.79
C THR A 287 -8.19 15.80 18.36
N SER A 288 -8.34 16.57 17.30
CA SER A 288 -9.62 16.80 16.61
C SER A 288 -9.39 16.92 15.12
N ALA A 289 -10.43 16.62 14.35
CA ALA A 289 -10.49 16.83 12.92
C ALA A 289 -11.71 17.71 12.61
N ARG A 290 -11.63 18.49 11.54
CA ARG A 290 -12.79 19.10 10.90
C ARG A 290 -12.67 18.95 9.40
N GLU A 291 -13.78 18.83 8.73
CA GLU A 291 -13.78 18.90 7.28
C GLU A 291 -13.31 20.28 6.81
N LYS A 292 -12.35 20.29 5.88
CA LYS A 292 -11.84 21.48 5.22
C LYS A 292 -12.53 21.70 3.87
N TRP A 293 -12.61 20.64 3.07
CA TRP A 293 -13.30 20.61 1.79
C TRP A 293 -13.66 19.17 1.42
N ASN A 294 -14.58 19.00 0.47
CA ASN A 294 -14.91 17.72 -0.16
C ASN A 294 -15.00 17.87 -1.67
N ASP A 295 -14.88 16.74 -2.37
CA ASP A 295 -14.99 16.60 -3.80
C ASP A 295 -15.73 15.29 -4.15
N GLN A 296 -16.38 15.25 -5.30
CA GLN A 296 -17.05 14.06 -5.83
C GLN A 296 -16.35 13.47 -7.05
N THR A 297 -15.29 14.11 -7.54
CA THR A 297 -14.61 13.73 -8.79
C THR A 297 -13.55 12.67 -8.55
N LEU A 298 -12.66 12.84 -7.57
CA LEU A 298 -11.64 11.88 -7.18
C LEU A 298 -12.21 10.92 -6.13
N ASP A 299 -13.11 10.05 -6.57
CA ASP A 299 -13.81 9.05 -5.77
C ASP A 299 -13.12 7.67 -5.85
N SER A 300 -11.81 7.62 -5.70
CA SER A 300 -11.06 6.36 -5.87
C SER A 300 -11.55 5.27 -4.92
N GLY A 301 -11.96 4.13 -5.47
CA GLY A 301 -12.39 2.97 -4.69
C GLY A 301 -11.24 2.18 -4.08
N HIS A 302 -10.21 1.86 -4.88
CA HIS A 302 -9.05 1.08 -4.46
C HIS A 302 -7.76 1.34 -5.27
N GLY A 303 -7.74 2.33 -6.19
CA GLY A 303 -6.57 2.66 -7.01
C GLY A 303 -5.44 3.35 -6.24
N GLY A 304 -5.76 3.94 -5.09
CA GLY A 304 -4.81 4.69 -4.27
C GLY A 304 -4.66 6.13 -4.72
N ILE A 305 -3.91 6.90 -3.93
CA ILE A 305 -3.71 8.34 -4.10
C ILE A 305 -2.25 8.67 -3.86
N VAL A 306 -1.66 9.49 -4.72
CA VAL A 306 -0.30 10.01 -4.56
C VAL A 306 -0.34 11.53 -4.48
N LEU A 307 0.35 12.10 -3.48
CA LEU A 307 0.55 13.54 -3.33
C LEU A 307 1.94 13.94 -3.88
N VAL A 308 1.95 14.79 -4.91
CA VAL A 308 3.17 15.34 -5.53
C VAL A 308 3.00 16.85 -5.68
N ASP A 309 3.93 17.63 -5.13
CA ASP A 309 4.03 19.08 -5.31
C ASP A 309 2.73 19.87 -5.06
N GLY A 310 1.95 19.45 -4.06
CA GLY A 310 0.70 20.12 -3.70
C GLY A 310 -0.52 19.64 -4.49
N TYR A 311 -0.40 18.57 -5.27
CA TYR A 311 -1.48 18.00 -6.05
C TYR A 311 -1.70 16.51 -5.74
N LEU A 312 -2.97 16.13 -5.59
CA LEU A 312 -3.40 14.75 -5.42
C LEU A 312 -3.66 14.12 -6.78
N TYR A 313 -3.06 12.97 -7.04
CA TYR A 313 -3.25 12.18 -8.25
C TYR A 313 -3.88 10.84 -7.92
N GLY A 314 -4.87 10.44 -8.72
CA GLY A 314 -5.52 9.15 -8.63
C GLY A 314 -6.50 8.97 -9.78
N SER A 315 -7.48 8.08 -9.59
CA SER A 315 -8.50 7.79 -10.58
C SER A 315 -9.90 7.75 -9.98
N THR A 316 -10.91 7.98 -10.80
CA THR A 316 -12.33 7.93 -10.42
C THR A 316 -12.82 6.48 -10.26
N PHE A 317 -14.05 6.33 -9.75
CA PHE A 317 -14.85 5.11 -9.78
C PHE A 317 -16.15 5.39 -10.56
N ASP A 318 -16.07 5.55 -11.88
CA ASP A 318 -17.26 5.75 -12.75
C ASP A 318 -18.00 4.42 -13.09
N GLY A 319 -17.76 3.37 -12.30
CA GLY A 319 -18.28 2.01 -12.47
C GLY A 319 -17.18 0.98 -12.74
N ILE A 320 -17.57 -0.26 -13.04
CA ILE A 320 -16.61 -1.33 -13.38
C ILE A 320 -16.71 -1.64 -14.87
N PRO A 321 -15.62 -1.51 -15.66
CA PRO A 321 -14.30 -0.99 -15.26
C PRO A 321 -14.19 0.55 -15.32
N LYS A 322 -15.15 1.27 -15.91
CA LYS A 322 -15.03 2.69 -16.30
C LYS A 322 -14.43 3.64 -15.25
N GLY A 323 -13.63 4.59 -15.73
CA GLY A 323 -13.15 5.70 -14.94
C GLY A 323 -12.23 6.63 -15.74
N ASP A 324 -11.66 7.60 -15.05
CA ASP A 324 -10.73 8.57 -15.60
C ASP A 324 -9.63 8.88 -14.57
N TRP A 325 -8.55 9.52 -15.02
CA TRP A 325 -7.45 9.97 -14.18
C TRP A 325 -7.65 11.42 -13.75
N VAL A 326 -7.48 11.68 -12.46
CA VAL A 326 -7.84 12.96 -11.84
C VAL A 326 -6.65 13.56 -11.09
N CYS A 327 -6.55 14.89 -11.20
CA CYS A 327 -5.68 15.70 -10.37
C CYS A 327 -6.51 16.73 -9.61
N LEU A 328 -6.32 16.80 -8.29
CA LEU A 328 -6.87 17.84 -7.42
C LEU A 328 -5.77 18.70 -6.81
N ASP A 329 -6.07 19.97 -6.60
CA ASP A 329 -5.29 20.83 -5.71
C ASP A 329 -5.46 20.40 -4.24
N TRP A 330 -4.35 20.17 -3.52
CA TRP A 330 -4.34 19.74 -2.12
C TRP A 330 -4.99 20.77 -1.18
N ASP A 331 -4.80 22.06 -1.45
CA ASP A 331 -5.22 23.11 -0.55
C ASP A 331 -6.72 23.38 -0.68
N SER A 332 -7.24 23.45 -1.90
CA SER A 332 -8.62 23.87 -2.17
C SER A 332 -9.56 22.75 -2.60
N GLY A 333 -9.06 21.56 -2.94
CA GLY A 333 -9.87 20.48 -3.52
C GLY A 333 -10.31 20.77 -4.96
N LYS A 334 -9.73 21.77 -5.62
CA LYS A 334 -10.10 22.14 -6.99
C LYS A 334 -9.67 21.03 -7.95
N VAL A 335 -10.60 20.55 -8.77
CA VAL A 335 -10.27 19.67 -9.90
C VAL A 335 -9.43 20.45 -10.91
N MET A 336 -8.19 19.99 -11.09
CA MET A 336 -7.26 20.55 -12.06
C MET A 336 -7.49 19.94 -13.44
N TYR A 337 -7.70 18.62 -13.50
CA TYR A 337 -8.21 17.93 -14.67
C TYR A 337 -8.90 16.61 -14.28
N LYS A 338 -9.77 16.13 -15.18
CA LYS A 338 -10.26 14.75 -15.28
C LYS A 338 -9.99 14.29 -16.72
N ALA A 339 -9.12 13.30 -16.89
CA ALA A 339 -8.57 12.93 -18.18
C ALA A 339 -8.83 11.45 -18.48
N THR A 340 -9.39 11.20 -19.66
CA THR A 340 -9.64 9.85 -20.14
C THR A 340 -8.40 9.26 -20.76
N TRP A 341 -7.97 8.11 -20.22
CA TRP A 341 -6.99 7.23 -20.85
C TRP A 341 -7.54 5.80 -20.78
N ASN A 342 -7.62 5.13 -21.92
CA ASN A 342 -8.28 3.81 -22.09
C ASN A 342 -9.75 3.72 -21.60
N GLY A 343 -10.39 4.86 -21.29
CA GLY A 343 -11.76 4.89 -20.76
C GLY A 343 -11.88 4.31 -19.36
N ASN A 344 -10.78 4.32 -18.59
CA ASN A 344 -10.65 3.47 -17.41
C ASN A 344 -9.80 4.08 -16.29
N LYS A 345 -9.87 3.45 -15.11
CA LYS A 345 -9.20 3.77 -13.86
C LYS A 345 -8.09 2.76 -13.55
N GLY A 346 -7.39 2.95 -12.44
CA GLY A 346 -6.35 2.01 -12.06
C GLY A 346 -5.59 2.35 -10.80
N SER A 347 -4.53 1.58 -10.56
CA SER A 347 -3.65 1.82 -9.43
C SER A 347 -2.54 2.82 -9.77
N ILE A 348 -2.08 3.57 -8.76
CA ILE A 348 -1.08 4.62 -8.93
C ILE A 348 0.02 4.55 -7.88
N ILE A 349 1.27 4.63 -8.36
CA ILE A 349 2.48 4.86 -7.56
C ILE A 349 3.33 5.96 -8.21
N TYR A 350 4.38 6.40 -7.52
CA TYR A 350 5.31 7.43 -7.99
C TYR A 350 6.74 7.04 -7.68
N ALA A 351 7.64 7.33 -8.60
CA ALA A 351 9.07 7.23 -8.38
C ALA A 351 9.80 8.23 -9.27
N ASP A 352 10.86 8.84 -8.74
CA ASP A 352 11.81 9.64 -9.51
C ASP A 352 11.14 10.64 -10.48
N GLY A 353 10.21 11.46 -9.99
CA GLY A 353 9.56 12.50 -10.80
C GLY A 353 8.48 12.02 -11.76
N MET A 354 8.13 10.73 -11.76
CA MET A 354 7.11 10.16 -12.65
C MET A 354 6.03 9.42 -11.87
N LEU A 355 4.79 9.51 -12.35
CA LEU A 355 3.68 8.66 -11.93
C LEU A 355 3.68 7.38 -12.77
N TYR A 356 3.40 6.25 -12.13
CA TYR A 356 3.18 4.96 -12.76
C TYR A 356 1.71 4.59 -12.58
N CYS A 357 0.97 4.64 -13.67
CA CYS A 357 -0.48 4.49 -13.72
C CYS A 357 -0.81 3.13 -14.35
N TYR A 358 -1.32 2.19 -13.56
CA TYR A 358 -1.64 0.83 -14.02
C TYR A 358 -3.14 0.64 -14.20
N ASP A 359 -3.55 0.56 -15.46
CA ASP A 359 -4.93 0.50 -15.91
C ASP A 359 -5.60 -0.85 -15.61
N GLU A 360 -6.77 -0.82 -14.97
CA GLU A 360 -7.37 -2.04 -14.42
C GLU A 360 -8.06 -2.97 -15.45
N ASN A 361 -8.29 -2.49 -16.69
CA ASN A 361 -9.09 -3.16 -17.72
C ASN A 361 -8.22 -3.66 -18.87
N THR A 362 -7.33 -2.81 -19.37
CA THR A 362 -6.43 -3.11 -20.49
C THR A 362 -5.12 -3.73 -20.03
N GLY A 363 -4.73 -3.51 -18.78
CA GLY A 363 -3.44 -3.92 -18.26
C GLY A 363 -2.29 -3.03 -18.72
N ASP A 364 -2.57 -1.88 -19.33
CA ASP A 364 -1.53 -0.93 -19.69
C ASP A 364 -0.95 -0.25 -18.44
N VAL A 365 0.37 -0.15 -18.39
CA VAL A 365 1.10 0.71 -17.44
C VAL A 365 1.57 1.93 -18.21
N ALA A 366 1.19 3.13 -17.77
CA ALA A 366 1.68 4.40 -18.28
C ALA A 366 2.69 5.03 -17.33
N LEU A 367 3.73 5.62 -17.91
CA LEU A 367 4.65 6.54 -17.26
C LEU A 367 4.20 7.97 -17.56
N VAL A 368 3.79 8.69 -16.54
CA VAL A 368 3.11 9.99 -16.67
C VAL A 368 3.88 11.06 -15.93
N LYS A 369 4.05 12.23 -16.56
CA LYS A 369 4.65 13.38 -15.88
C LYS A 369 3.60 14.01 -14.96
N PRO A 370 3.86 14.16 -13.64
CA PRO A 370 2.95 14.85 -12.75
C PRO A 370 2.86 16.33 -13.15
N SER A 371 1.64 16.80 -13.40
CA SER A 371 1.38 18.16 -13.85
C SER A 371 -0.07 18.51 -13.54
N PRO A 372 -0.40 19.66 -12.92
CA PRO A 372 -1.78 20.08 -12.76
C PRO A 372 -2.45 20.53 -14.07
N LYS A 373 -1.71 20.56 -15.19
CA LYS A 373 -2.23 21.05 -16.49
C LYS A 373 -2.86 19.94 -17.33
N GLY A 374 -2.58 18.67 -17.04
CA GLY A 374 -3.06 17.55 -17.84
C GLY A 374 -2.40 16.23 -17.47
N PHE A 375 -2.94 15.15 -18.06
CA PHE A 375 -2.44 13.78 -17.89
C PHE A 375 -1.41 13.47 -18.98
N ASP A 376 -0.17 13.90 -18.76
CA ASP A 376 0.89 13.89 -19.75
C ASP A 376 1.61 12.53 -19.80
N ILE A 377 1.04 11.57 -20.54
CA ILE A 377 1.64 10.24 -20.78
C ILE A 377 2.90 10.38 -21.64
N VAL A 378 4.04 9.91 -21.13
CA VAL A 378 5.33 9.93 -21.84
C VAL A 378 5.59 8.63 -22.60
N SER A 379 5.19 7.50 -22.02
CA SER A 379 5.28 6.16 -22.62
C SER A 379 4.37 5.20 -21.87
N SER A 380 3.97 4.10 -22.51
CA SER A 380 3.22 3.02 -21.88
C SER A 380 3.60 1.66 -22.45
N PHE A 381 3.23 0.59 -21.75
CA PHE A 381 3.31 -0.79 -22.24
C PHE A 381 2.22 -1.65 -21.61
N GLY A 382 1.83 -2.74 -22.29
CA GLY A 382 0.81 -3.66 -21.83
C GLY A 382 1.37 -4.80 -20.99
N VAL A 383 0.72 -5.09 -19.86
CA VAL A 383 0.93 -6.31 -19.08
C VAL A 383 0.05 -7.42 -19.63
N THR A 384 0.67 -8.40 -20.29
CA THR A 384 -0.06 -9.46 -21.03
C THR A 384 -0.13 -10.80 -20.33
N GLU A 385 0.74 -11.04 -19.35
CA GLU A 385 0.78 -12.28 -18.57
C GLU A 385 -0.16 -12.22 -17.36
N GLY A 386 -0.65 -13.37 -16.92
CA GLY A 386 -1.61 -13.49 -15.81
C GLY A 386 -3.06 -13.59 -16.23
N ASP A 387 -3.96 -13.45 -15.27
CA ASP A 387 -5.40 -13.60 -15.48
C ASP A 387 -6.25 -12.70 -14.58
N GLY A 388 -7.51 -12.51 -14.97
CA GLY A 388 -8.50 -11.79 -14.18
C GLY A 388 -8.35 -10.27 -14.26
N GLN A 389 -8.47 -9.61 -13.10
CA GLN A 389 -8.46 -8.15 -13.00
C GLN A 389 -7.07 -7.63 -12.66
N HIS A 390 -6.70 -6.49 -13.27
CA HIS A 390 -5.45 -5.78 -13.01
C HIS A 390 -5.54 -4.88 -11.76
N TRP A 391 -5.95 -5.46 -10.62
CA TRP A 391 -6.16 -4.72 -9.36
C TRP A 391 -4.94 -4.70 -8.42
N GLY A 392 -3.90 -5.48 -8.72
CA GLY A 392 -2.66 -5.48 -7.95
C GLY A 392 -1.88 -4.18 -8.12
N HIS A 393 -1.62 -3.48 -7.02
CA HIS A 393 -0.79 -2.26 -7.06
C HIS A 393 0.64 -2.62 -7.48
N PRO A 394 1.27 -1.88 -8.41
CA PRO A 394 2.69 -2.05 -8.69
C PRO A 394 3.56 -1.70 -7.47
N ALA A 395 4.81 -2.18 -7.49
CA ALA A 395 5.84 -1.80 -6.55
C ALA A 395 7.16 -1.51 -7.29
N ILE A 396 7.98 -0.63 -6.72
CA ILE A 396 9.30 -0.30 -7.29
C ILE A 396 10.36 -0.53 -6.23
N SER A 397 11.37 -1.33 -6.57
CA SER A 397 12.54 -1.55 -5.72
C SER A 397 13.73 -2.01 -6.57
N ASP A 398 14.91 -1.50 -6.26
CA ASP A 398 16.20 -1.73 -6.92
C ASP A 398 16.15 -1.56 -8.45
N GLY A 399 15.54 -0.46 -8.91
CA GLY A 399 15.39 -0.17 -10.34
C GLY A 399 14.49 -1.15 -11.08
N ARG A 400 13.67 -1.92 -10.36
CA ARG A 400 12.71 -2.87 -10.93
C ARG A 400 11.28 -2.44 -10.64
N LEU A 401 10.43 -2.47 -11.66
CA LEU A 401 8.98 -2.38 -11.54
C LEU A 401 8.41 -3.78 -11.40
N TYR A 402 7.72 -4.05 -10.30
CA TYR A 402 7.01 -5.30 -10.06
C TYR A 402 5.53 -5.10 -10.31
N VAL A 403 4.94 -5.97 -11.13
CA VAL A 403 3.50 -5.97 -11.40
C VAL A 403 2.97 -7.37 -11.18
N ARG A 404 1.89 -7.49 -10.43
CA ARG A 404 1.17 -8.74 -10.27
C ARG A 404 -0.19 -8.65 -10.95
N HIS A 405 -0.52 -9.67 -11.71
CA HIS A 405 -1.81 -9.84 -12.39
C HIS A 405 -2.32 -11.26 -12.16
N GLY A 406 -3.28 -11.41 -11.23
CA GLY A 406 -3.87 -12.69 -10.88
C GLY A 406 -2.84 -13.76 -10.52
N ASN A 407 -2.80 -14.81 -11.33
CA ASN A 407 -1.91 -15.96 -11.22
C ASN A 407 -0.43 -15.67 -11.53
N ALA A 408 -0.10 -14.50 -12.08
CA ALA A 408 1.27 -14.16 -12.51
C ALA A 408 1.85 -12.93 -11.78
N MET A 409 3.18 -12.88 -11.72
CA MET A 409 3.96 -11.73 -11.27
C MET A 409 5.16 -11.53 -12.19
N MET A 410 5.41 -10.28 -12.58
CA MET A 410 6.45 -9.90 -13.52
C MET A 410 7.34 -8.82 -12.90
N ALA A 411 8.61 -8.82 -13.26
CA ALA A 411 9.55 -7.76 -12.93
C ALA A 411 10.15 -7.17 -14.21
N TYR A 412 10.19 -5.83 -14.29
CA TYR A 412 10.71 -5.09 -15.42
C TYR A 412 11.86 -4.18 -14.98
N ASP A 413 12.92 -4.13 -15.78
CA ASP A 413 14.05 -3.24 -15.59
C ASP A 413 13.67 -1.81 -16.02
N ILE A 414 13.64 -0.91 -15.04
CA ILE A 414 13.33 0.51 -15.24
C ILE A 414 14.49 1.41 -14.85
N LYS A 415 15.69 0.87 -14.67
CA LYS A 415 16.89 1.63 -14.31
C LYS A 415 17.42 2.39 -15.53
N ASP A 416 17.76 3.66 -15.33
CA ASP A 416 18.51 4.44 -16.31
C ASP A 416 20.00 4.10 -16.21
N LYS A 417 20.68 4.06 -17.36
CA LYS A 417 22.01 3.44 -17.50
C LYS A 417 23.12 4.10 -16.69
#